data_AF-A0AAE3QZ65-F1
#
_entry.id   AF-A0AAE3QZ65-F1
#
_cell.length_a   1.000
_cell.length_b   1.000
_cell.length_c   1.000
_cell.angle_alpha   90.00
_cell.angle_beta   90.00
_cell.angle_gamma   90.00
#
_symmetry.space_group_name_H-M   'P 1'
#
loop_
_entity.id
_entity.type
_entity.pdbx_description
1 polymer ?
#
loop_
_entity_poly.entity_id
_entity_poly.type
_entity_poly.pdbx_seq_one_letter_code
_entity_poly.pdbx_strand_id
1 'polypeptide(L)'
;MSKTVLPTHIIGERGVNVFADYCNRHQPYILWREETKNDFGVDGEVELTEITIEGKIKPTSQILKVQIKSTQNDKSYMASENEDSFSFYASEDDIEYWKNYRQYGYQVLLVIFDGREGHDFLYCKQVTDIDAALATKKKKTKSQPILFSKTENRLIIGQNDFVTRFQSSFKNRINYSSKETLDTNMWPFRSRPPWIYTYPTHYKTKKDIFTKIAQNEAPYFVIKNSVIYTFIPIEKDFKSFFEHVVSEGKKRSEHRFQDVLESVVLRNYYVELLNEYIRDFMRKRGLFYQKEYRKYYFFLKDDQTEYKVPYRTRKIDKETEKSVVTYHQYGKDAFFRHWAIEAKPLFIEDKIFLVVSHKYLFTSDRKTPLKPEKITKYTNYLNARTFNNGVLDLLHFWWYHLSKGSHEVIVFDGTTLNQTSITIGKSINFEVKFGIPLDGEKLFKRKKNISSAPSSSIQSSLFD
;
A
#
# COMPACT_ATOMS: atom_id res chain seq x y z
N MET A 1 -33.58 -46.98 -21.10
CA MET A 1 -32.71 -46.98 -19.91
C MET A 1 -33.36 -46.12 -18.84
N SER A 2 -33.71 -46.71 -17.69
CA SER A 2 -34.24 -45.96 -16.54
C SER A 2 -33.13 -45.10 -15.92
N LYS A 3 -33.44 -43.85 -15.57
CA LYS A 3 -32.52 -43.00 -14.82
C LYS A 3 -32.48 -43.50 -13.38
N THR A 4 -31.30 -43.89 -12.90
CA THR A 4 -31.10 -44.36 -11.51
C THR A 4 -30.39 -43.27 -10.72
N VAL A 5 -30.96 -42.87 -9.58
CA VAL A 5 -30.31 -41.95 -8.64
C VAL A 5 -29.37 -42.77 -7.75
N LEU A 6 -28.11 -42.33 -7.63
CA LEU A 6 -27.14 -43.01 -6.76
C LEU A 6 -27.45 -42.71 -5.28
N PRO A 7 -27.44 -43.72 -4.39
CA PRO A 7 -27.63 -43.50 -2.94
C PRO A 7 -26.62 -42.50 -2.34
N THR A 8 -25.42 -42.40 -2.91
CA THR A 8 -24.38 -41.43 -2.53
C THR A 8 -24.81 -39.97 -2.72
N HIS A 9 -25.64 -39.68 -3.72
CA HIS A 9 -26.18 -38.32 -3.91
C HIS A 9 -27.23 -37.99 -2.84
N ILE A 10 -28.08 -38.97 -2.48
CA ILE A 10 -29.14 -38.79 -1.48
C ILE A 10 -28.52 -38.49 -0.10
N ILE A 11 -27.49 -39.25 0.31
CA ILE A 11 -26.83 -39.02 1.60
C ILE A 11 -26.00 -37.73 1.61
N GLY A 12 -25.41 -37.35 0.47
CA GLY A 12 -24.75 -36.06 0.30
C GLY A 12 -25.70 -34.90 0.58
N GLU A 13 -26.84 -34.88 -0.12
CA GLU A 13 -27.88 -33.86 0.03
C GLU A 13 -28.48 -33.83 1.46
N ARG A 14 -28.66 -34.99 2.10
CA ARG A 14 -29.06 -35.06 3.51
C ARG A 14 -28.07 -34.35 4.42
N GLY A 15 -26.76 -34.57 4.23
CA GLY A 15 -25.73 -33.90 5.04
C GLY A 15 -25.74 -32.38 4.90
N VAL A 16 -25.91 -31.88 3.67
CA VAL A 16 -26.07 -30.43 3.40
C VAL A 16 -27.30 -29.88 4.12
N ASN A 17 -28.44 -30.57 4.04
CA ASN A 17 -29.68 -30.14 4.67
C ASN A 17 -29.59 -30.12 6.21
N VAL A 18 -28.96 -31.13 6.82
CA VAL A 18 -28.77 -31.20 8.28
C VAL A 18 -27.84 -30.09 8.75
N PHE A 19 -26.77 -29.78 7.99
CA PHE A 19 -25.89 -28.65 8.30
C PHE A 19 -26.61 -27.30 8.15
N ALA A 20 -27.42 -27.13 7.10
CA ALA A 20 -28.23 -25.93 6.91
C ALA A 20 -29.24 -25.74 8.06
N ASP A 21 -29.91 -26.81 8.52
CA ASP A 21 -30.81 -26.75 9.69
C ASP A 21 -30.05 -26.37 10.97
N TYR A 22 -28.85 -26.92 11.18
CA TYR A 22 -27.98 -26.50 12.28
C TYR A 22 -27.69 -24.99 12.22
N CYS A 23 -27.27 -24.45 11.07
CA CYS A 23 -27.01 -23.02 10.89
C CYS A 23 -28.26 -22.16 11.15
N ASN A 24 -29.42 -22.61 10.68
CA ASN A 24 -30.70 -21.92 10.85
C ASN A 24 -31.16 -21.83 12.31
N ARG A 25 -30.80 -22.81 13.14
CA ARG A 25 -31.18 -22.89 14.55
C ARG A 25 -30.10 -22.36 15.51
N HIS A 26 -28.94 -22.00 14.99
CA HIS A 26 -27.88 -21.40 15.79
C HIS A 26 -28.24 -19.97 16.22
N GLN A 27 -27.80 -19.56 17.42
CA GLN A 27 -27.93 -18.20 17.93
C GLN A 27 -26.55 -17.67 18.36
N PRO A 28 -26.00 -16.60 17.77
CA PRO A 28 -26.60 -15.78 16.71
C PRO A 28 -26.73 -16.55 15.38
N TYR A 29 -27.70 -16.17 14.55
CA TYR A 29 -28.01 -16.85 13.30
C TYR A 29 -26.79 -17.00 12.38
N ILE A 30 -26.57 -18.17 11.77
CA ILE A 30 -25.47 -18.37 10.82
C ILE A 30 -26.04 -18.31 9.40
N LEU A 31 -25.51 -17.41 8.57
CA LEU A 31 -25.90 -17.29 7.17
C LEU A 31 -25.23 -18.40 6.36
N TRP A 32 -25.94 -19.48 6.06
CA TRP A 32 -25.48 -20.54 5.17
C TRP A 32 -25.84 -20.25 3.71
N ARG A 33 -24.88 -20.40 2.79
CA ARG A 33 -25.09 -20.31 1.34
C ARG A 33 -24.48 -21.55 0.69
N GLU A 34 -25.31 -22.42 0.15
CA GLU A 34 -24.88 -23.57 -0.65
C GLU A 34 -24.30 -23.08 -1.99
N GLU A 35 -23.16 -23.64 -2.42
CA GLU A 35 -22.64 -23.38 -3.77
C GLU A 35 -23.43 -24.17 -4.81
N THR A 36 -23.42 -23.71 -6.07
CA THR A 36 -24.21 -24.38 -7.11
C THR A 36 -23.76 -25.83 -7.30
N LYS A 37 -24.71 -26.77 -7.44
CA LYS A 37 -24.54 -28.25 -7.47
C LYS A 37 -23.51 -28.83 -8.49
N ASN A 38 -22.76 -28.00 -9.22
CA ASN A 38 -21.70 -28.38 -10.16
C ASN A 38 -20.29 -27.88 -9.76
N ASP A 39 -20.11 -27.24 -8.60
CA ASP A 39 -18.79 -26.82 -8.13
C ASP A 39 -18.02 -27.98 -7.47
N PHE A 40 -16.70 -27.99 -7.69
CA PHE A 40 -15.82 -29.07 -7.24
C PHE A 40 -15.21 -28.75 -5.88
N GLY A 41 -15.54 -29.53 -4.85
CA GLY A 41 -14.72 -29.64 -3.63
C GLY A 41 -14.93 -28.62 -2.50
N VAL A 42 -15.91 -27.72 -2.60
CA VAL A 42 -16.52 -26.97 -1.50
C VAL A 42 -18.04 -26.98 -1.73
N ASP A 43 -18.83 -27.26 -0.69
CA ASP A 43 -20.30 -27.37 -0.82
C ASP A 43 -21.03 -26.06 -0.49
N GLY A 44 -20.34 -25.11 0.14
CA GLY A 44 -20.91 -23.80 0.44
C GLY A 44 -20.06 -22.94 1.35
N GLU A 45 -20.66 -21.86 1.84
CA GLU A 45 -20.04 -20.92 2.77
C GLU A 45 -20.98 -20.53 3.90
N VAL A 46 -20.38 -20.27 5.07
CA VAL A 46 -21.07 -19.65 6.20
C VAL A 46 -20.55 -18.23 6.42
N GLU A 47 -21.45 -17.28 6.61
CA GLU A 47 -21.14 -15.94 7.12
C GLU A 47 -21.58 -15.82 8.58
N LEU A 48 -20.63 -15.47 9.45
CA LEU A 48 -20.89 -15.29 10.88
C LEU A 48 -21.66 -13.98 11.12
N THR A 49 -22.59 -14.00 12.08
CA THR A 49 -23.32 -12.80 12.51
C THR A 49 -23.08 -12.51 13.99
N GLU A 50 -23.37 -11.27 14.39
CA GLU A 50 -23.30 -10.80 15.77
C GLU A 50 -24.62 -10.16 16.19
N ILE A 51 -24.94 -10.21 17.48
CA ILE A 51 -26.08 -9.45 18.05
C ILE A 51 -25.54 -8.08 18.47
N THR A 52 -26.10 -7.03 17.88
CA THR A 52 -25.78 -5.64 18.23
C THR A 52 -26.30 -5.28 19.62
N ILE A 53 -25.84 -4.13 20.15
CA ILE A 53 -26.33 -3.57 21.43
C ILE A 53 -27.87 -3.38 21.41
N GLU A 54 -28.45 -3.15 20.23
CA GLU A 54 -29.90 -3.00 20.01
C GLU A 54 -30.65 -4.35 19.86
N GLY A 55 -29.97 -5.49 20.05
CA GLY A 55 -30.56 -6.82 19.90
C GLY A 55 -30.79 -7.26 18.44
N LYS A 56 -30.36 -6.47 17.45
CA LYS A 56 -30.47 -6.83 16.02
C LYS A 56 -29.31 -7.71 15.58
N ILE A 57 -29.58 -8.66 14.68
CA ILE A 57 -28.57 -9.51 14.05
C ILE A 57 -27.89 -8.72 12.93
N LYS A 58 -26.56 -8.69 12.94
CA LYS A 58 -25.74 -7.99 11.94
C LYS A 58 -24.69 -8.95 11.36
N PRO A 59 -24.51 -8.99 10.03
CA PRO A 59 -23.42 -9.75 9.41
C PRO A 59 -22.05 -9.18 9.81
N THR A 60 -21.09 -10.05 10.11
CA THR A 60 -19.72 -9.65 10.50
C THR A 60 -18.76 -9.53 9.31
N SER A 61 -19.22 -9.86 8.09
CA SER A 61 -18.36 -10.07 6.90
C SER A 61 -17.31 -11.17 7.05
N GLN A 62 -17.40 -12.02 8.09
CA GLN A 62 -16.51 -13.16 8.27
C GLN A 62 -17.09 -14.38 7.58
N ILE A 63 -16.47 -14.78 6.47
CA ILE A 63 -16.90 -15.89 5.62
C ILE A 63 -15.93 -17.07 5.79
N LEU A 64 -16.49 -18.25 6.06
CA LEU A 64 -15.77 -19.53 6.09
C LEU A 64 -16.31 -20.44 4.99
N LYS A 65 -15.42 -21.11 4.25
CA LYS A 65 -15.80 -22.12 3.27
C LYS A 65 -16.04 -23.46 3.98
N VAL A 66 -17.00 -24.24 3.50
CA VAL A 66 -17.41 -25.49 4.12
C VAL A 66 -17.39 -26.62 3.10
N GLN A 67 -16.67 -27.69 3.41
CA GLN A 67 -16.79 -28.97 2.71
C GLN A 67 -17.52 -29.95 3.64
N ILE A 68 -18.60 -30.52 3.14
CA ILE A 68 -19.40 -31.54 3.79
C ILE A 68 -19.05 -32.89 3.16
N LYS A 69 -18.81 -33.91 3.99
CA LYS A 69 -18.67 -35.31 3.56
C LYS A 69 -19.63 -36.16 4.39
N SER A 70 -20.47 -36.93 3.71
CA SER A 70 -21.56 -37.68 4.36
C SER A 70 -21.31 -39.19 4.32
N THR A 71 -21.58 -39.87 5.43
CA THR A 71 -21.49 -41.34 5.54
C THR A 71 -22.82 -41.95 5.94
N GLN A 72 -23.12 -43.14 5.40
CA GLN A 72 -24.23 -43.99 5.83
C GLN A 72 -23.78 -45.43 6.17
N ASN A 73 -22.50 -45.76 5.97
CA ASN A 73 -21.93 -47.09 6.16
C ASN A 73 -20.64 -47.01 6.99
N ASP A 74 -20.34 -48.05 7.76
CA ASP A 74 -19.18 -48.11 8.67
C ASP A 74 -17.80 -48.08 8.00
N LYS A 75 -17.73 -48.12 6.67
CA LYS A 75 -16.47 -48.23 5.89
C LYS A 75 -16.11 -46.97 5.09
N SER A 76 -16.71 -45.81 5.37
CA SER A 76 -16.48 -44.60 4.56
C SER A 76 -15.56 -43.56 5.22
N TYR A 77 -15.99 -42.29 5.34
CA TYR A 77 -15.23 -41.13 5.79
C TYR A 77 -14.84 -41.14 7.28
N MET A 78 -15.38 -42.08 8.07
CA MET A 78 -15.05 -42.29 9.47
C MET A 78 -14.24 -43.57 9.62
N ALA A 79 -12.91 -43.47 9.51
CA ALA A 79 -12.00 -44.60 9.63
C ALA A 79 -11.37 -44.68 11.03
N SER A 80 -10.90 -45.86 11.43
CA SER A 80 -10.25 -46.09 12.73
C SER A 80 -11.07 -45.54 13.92
N GLU A 81 -12.40 -45.66 13.82
CA GLU A 81 -13.34 -45.12 14.79
C GLU A 81 -13.26 -45.90 16.12
N ASN A 82 -13.29 -45.16 17.23
CA ASN A 82 -13.45 -45.69 18.58
C ASN A 82 -14.52 -44.88 19.33
N GLU A 83 -14.65 -45.07 20.64
CA GLU A 83 -15.66 -44.39 21.47
C GLU A 83 -15.51 -42.87 21.45
N ASP A 84 -14.28 -42.35 21.44
CA ASP A 84 -13.99 -40.93 21.60
C ASP A 84 -13.66 -40.19 20.30
N SER A 85 -13.27 -40.91 19.24
CA SER A 85 -12.65 -40.30 18.05
C SER A 85 -12.79 -41.12 16.78
N PHE A 86 -12.51 -40.49 15.65
CA PHE A 86 -12.34 -41.14 14.36
C PHE A 86 -11.35 -40.37 13.48
N SER A 87 -10.87 -41.03 12.43
CA SER A 87 -9.90 -40.49 11.46
C SER A 87 -10.54 -40.26 10.10
N PHE A 88 -10.30 -39.10 9.51
CA PHE A 88 -10.64 -38.79 8.13
C PHE A 88 -9.39 -38.79 7.25
N TYR A 89 -9.44 -39.52 6.14
CA TYR A 89 -8.33 -39.58 5.18
C TYR A 89 -8.68 -38.76 3.94
N ALA A 90 -8.15 -37.53 3.87
CA ALA A 90 -8.31 -36.65 2.72
C ALA A 90 -7.49 -37.13 1.52
N SER A 91 -7.98 -36.88 0.30
CA SER A 91 -7.17 -37.05 -0.91
C SER A 91 -6.10 -35.95 -1.03
N GLU A 92 -5.05 -36.18 -1.82
CA GLU A 92 -4.03 -35.14 -2.07
C GLU A 92 -4.65 -33.90 -2.73
N ASP A 93 -5.61 -34.11 -3.64
CA ASP A 93 -6.34 -33.05 -4.33
C ASP A 93 -7.16 -32.20 -3.34
N ASP A 94 -7.87 -32.82 -2.39
CA ASP A 94 -8.63 -32.09 -1.35
C ASP A 94 -7.68 -31.21 -0.51
N ILE A 95 -6.52 -31.74 -0.11
CA ILE A 95 -5.54 -31.00 0.70
C ILE A 95 -4.96 -29.81 -0.06
N GLU A 96 -4.60 -30.00 -1.33
CA GLU A 96 -4.10 -28.92 -2.18
C GLU A 96 -5.18 -27.86 -2.39
N TYR A 97 -6.42 -28.28 -2.62
CA TYR A 97 -7.57 -27.40 -2.82
C TYR A 97 -7.84 -26.54 -1.58
N TRP A 98 -7.86 -27.13 -0.37
CA TRP A 98 -8.03 -26.38 0.88
C TRP A 98 -6.85 -25.45 1.20
N LYS A 99 -5.63 -25.81 0.79
CA LYS A 99 -4.46 -24.95 0.91
C LYS A 99 -4.58 -23.72 0.02
N ASN A 100 -5.10 -23.87 -1.19
CA ASN A 100 -5.32 -22.75 -2.12
C ASN A 100 -6.31 -21.73 -1.55
N TYR A 101 -7.45 -22.18 -1.00
CA TYR A 101 -8.41 -21.27 -0.33
C TYR A 101 -7.75 -20.43 0.78
N ARG A 102 -6.90 -21.07 1.59
CA ARG A 102 -6.18 -20.38 2.67
C ARG A 102 -5.15 -19.39 2.17
N GLN A 103 -4.47 -19.68 1.05
CA GLN A 103 -3.60 -18.71 0.38
C GLN A 103 -4.37 -17.44 -0.05
N TYR A 104 -5.64 -17.58 -0.41
CA TYR A 104 -6.52 -16.46 -0.77
C TYR A 104 -7.27 -15.84 0.43
N GLY A 105 -6.96 -16.27 1.66
CA GLY A 105 -7.50 -15.69 2.89
C GLY A 105 -8.81 -16.30 3.39
N TYR A 106 -9.26 -17.40 2.80
CA TYR A 106 -10.45 -18.15 3.26
C TYR A 106 -10.04 -19.36 4.09
N GLN A 107 -10.78 -19.66 5.14
CA GLN A 107 -10.61 -20.91 5.87
C GLN A 107 -11.62 -21.93 5.43
N VAL A 108 -11.23 -23.20 5.54
CA VAL A 108 -12.07 -24.34 5.20
C VAL A 108 -12.44 -25.09 6.47
N LEU A 109 -13.75 -25.24 6.69
CA LEU A 109 -14.32 -26.15 7.66
C LEU A 109 -14.62 -27.47 6.96
N LEU A 110 -14.13 -28.57 7.53
CA LEU A 110 -14.51 -29.91 7.14
C LEU A 110 -15.61 -30.40 8.08
N VAL A 111 -16.78 -30.64 7.51
CA VAL A 111 -17.96 -31.16 8.19
C VAL A 111 -18.19 -32.60 7.77
N ILE A 112 -18.24 -33.51 8.74
CA ILE A 112 -18.58 -34.91 8.55
C ILE A 112 -19.99 -35.13 9.07
N PHE A 113 -20.88 -35.57 8.18
CA PHE A 113 -22.23 -35.98 8.55
C PHE A 113 -22.28 -37.50 8.71
N ASP A 114 -22.55 -37.96 9.93
CA ASP A 114 -22.83 -39.35 10.25
C ASP A 114 -24.33 -39.59 10.17
N GLY A 115 -24.77 -40.18 9.05
CA GLY A 115 -26.15 -40.50 8.73
C GLY A 115 -26.47 -42.00 8.80
N ARG A 116 -25.67 -42.78 9.55
CA ARG A 116 -25.99 -44.18 9.89
C ARG A 116 -27.33 -44.26 10.63
N GLU A 117 -27.98 -45.41 10.62
CA GLU A 117 -29.31 -45.55 11.23
C GLU A 117 -29.29 -45.18 12.73
N GLY A 118 -30.14 -44.24 13.14
CA GLY A 118 -30.16 -43.69 14.51
C GLY A 118 -29.09 -42.64 14.82
N HIS A 119 -28.24 -42.32 13.85
CA HIS A 119 -27.18 -41.33 13.95
C HIS A 119 -27.49 -40.20 12.96
N ASP A 120 -27.71 -38.99 13.49
CA ASP A 120 -27.84 -37.75 12.72
C ASP A 120 -26.89 -36.72 13.34
N PHE A 121 -25.59 -37.05 13.30
CA PHE A 121 -24.56 -36.24 13.95
C PHE A 121 -23.72 -35.48 12.94
N LEU A 122 -23.42 -34.23 13.28
CA LEU A 122 -22.48 -33.39 12.56
C LEU A 122 -21.21 -33.25 13.39
N TYR A 123 -20.07 -33.48 12.75
CA TYR A 123 -18.75 -33.19 13.32
C TYR A 123 -18.06 -32.15 12.44
N CYS A 124 -17.56 -31.07 13.03
CA CYS A 124 -16.93 -29.97 12.32
C CYS A 124 -15.55 -29.65 12.89
N LYS A 125 -14.57 -29.55 11.99
CA LYS A 125 -13.19 -29.17 12.32
C LYS A 125 -12.67 -28.19 11.28
N GLN A 126 -11.99 -27.14 11.74
CA GLN A 126 -11.24 -26.26 10.86
C GLN A 126 -9.98 -26.97 10.37
N VAL A 127 -9.75 -26.99 9.06
CA VAL A 127 -8.54 -27.58 8.48
C VAL A 127 -7.36 -26.61 8.66
N THR A 128 -6.31 -27.05 9.35
CA THR A 128 -5.11 -26.24 9.63
C THR A 128 -3.91 -26.62 8.74
N ASP A 129 -2.81 -25.85 8.83
CA ASP A 129 -1.56 -26.17 8.12
C ASP A 129 -0.94 -27.45 8.65
N ILE A 130 -1.16 -27.76 9.92
CA ILE A 130 -0.69 -29.00 10.54
C ILE A 130 -1.46 -30.17 9.95
N ASP A 131 -2.80 -30.10 9.91
CA ASP A 131 -3.63 -31.14 9.30
C ASP A 131 -3.25 -31.36 7.82
N ALA A 132 -3.07 -30.28 7.06
CA ALA A 132 -2.68 -30.35 5.64
C ALA A 132 -1.27 -30.94 5.43
N ALA A 133 -0.29 -30.49 6.21
CA ALA A 133 1.09 -30.96 6.07
C ALA A 133 1.30 -32.41 6.52
N LEU A 134 0.48 -32.88 7.47
CA LEU A 134 0.47 -34.26 7.95
C LEU A 134 -0.25 -35.20 6.96
N ALA A 135 -1.28 -34.71 6.28
CA ALA A 135 -2.03 -35.49 5.30
C ALA A 135 -1.25 -35.77 3.99
N THR A 136 -0.29 -34.94 3.59
CA THR A 136 0.49 -35.18 2.35
C THR A 136 1.54 -36.29 2.52
N LYS A 137 1.62 -37.24 1.57
CA LYS A 137 2.67 -38.28 1.56
C LYS A 137 4.06 -37.68 1.33
N LYS A 138 4.93 -37.71 2.35
CA LYS A 138 6.37 -37.49 2.15
C LYS A 138 7.09 -38.81 1.88
N LYS A 139 7.41 -39.06 0.60
CA LYS A 139 8.35 -40.03 -0.04
C LYS A 139 8.56 -41.46 0.54
N LYS A 140 8.30 -41.79 1.81
CA LYS A 140 8.23 -43.14 2.40
C LYS A 140 7.30 -43.27 3.63
N THR A 141 6.66 -42.21 4.13
CA THR A 141 5.72 -42.28 5.28
C THR A 141 4.26 -42.28 4.83
N LYS A 142 3.40 -43.11 5.48
CA LYS A 142 1.94 -43.08 5.27
C LYS A 142 1.39 -41.69 5.60
N SER A 143 0.39 -41.24 4.84
CA SER A 143 -0.37 -40.02 5.15
C SER A 143 -0.95 -40.10 6.56
N GLN A 144 -0.81 -39.04 7.35
CA GLN A 144 -1.45 -38.95 8.66
C GLN A 144 -2.89 -38.46 8.47
N PRO A 145 -3.88 -39.12 9.09
CA PRO A 145 -5.28 -38.72 8.98
C PRO A 145 -5.57 -37.41 9.72
N ILE A 146 -6.65 -36.75 9.33
CA ILE A 146 -7.27 -35.67 10.10
C ILE A 146 -8.07 -36.32 11.23
N LEU A 147 -7.60 -36.17 12.46
CA LEU A 147 -8.27 -36.72 13.64
C LEU A 147 -9.45 -35.83 14.07
N PHE A 148 -10.60 -36.45 14.32
CA PHE A 148 -11.79 -35.86 14.90
C PHE A 148 -12.06 -36.43 16.29
N SER A 149 -12.31 -35.55 17.25
CA SER A 149 -12.87 -35.87 18.56
C SER A 149 -14.40 -35.83 18.49
N LYS A 150 -15.07 -36.90 18.89
CA LYS A 150 -16.54 -36.99 18.90
C LYS A 150 -17.20 -36.07 19.92
N THR A 151 -16.45 -35.57 20.90
CA THR A 151 -16.93 -34.61 21.88
C THR A 151 -16.64 -33.18 21.44
N GLU A 152 -15.39 -32.87 21.13
CA GLU A 152 -14.96 -31.50 20.81
C GLU A 152 -15.41 -31.03 19.42
N ASN A 153 -15.46 -31.94 18.44
CA ASN A 153 -15.83 -31.57 17.07
C ASN A 153 -17.33 -31.66 16.81
N ARG A 154 -18.13 -32.22 17.72
CA ARG A 154 -19.57 -32.34 17.50
C ARG A 154 -20.25 -30.97 17.41
N LEU A 155 -21.19 -30.84 16.49
CA LEU A 155 -22.10 -29.71 16.40
C LEU A 155 -23.44 -30.14 17.00
N ILE A 156 -23.88 -29.44 18.04
CA ILE A 156 -25.11 -29.74 18.77
C ILE A 156 -26.02 -28.50 18.70
N ILE A 157 -27.24 -28.69 18.22
CA ILE A 157 -28.25 -27.63 18.15
C ILE A 157 -28.50 -27.09 19.57
N GLY A 158 -28.49 -25.78 19.72
CA GLY A 158 -28.73 -25.08 20.99
C GLY A 158 -27.49 -24.81 21.85
N GLN A 159 -26.31 -25.40 21.55
CA GLN A 159 -25.06 -25.05 22.25
C GLN A 159 -24.51 -23.68 21.86
N ASN A 160 -24.80 -23.23 20.63
CA ASN A 160 -24.54 -21.87 20.18
C ASN A 160 -23.06 -21.41 20.28
N ASP A 161 -22.14 -22.36 20.19
CA ASP A 161 -20.69 -22.18 20.37
C ASP A 161 -19.91 -22.04 19.04
N PHE A 162 -20.60 -22.14 17.90
CA PHE A 162 -19.96 -22.16 16.57
C PHE A 162 -19.12 -20.91 16.32
N VAL A 163 -19.67 -19.75 16.64
CA VAL A 163 -18.99 -18.46 16.48
C VAL A 163 -17.72 -18.46 17.34
N THR A 164 -17.81 -18.75 18.64
CA THR A 164 -16.62 -18.77 19.51
C THR A 164 -15.55 -19.76 19.05
N ARG A 165 -15.97 -20.92 18.51
CA ARG A 165 -15.06 -21.97 18.01
C ARG A 165 -14.32 -21.55 16.74
N PHE A 166 -14.97 -20.84 15.83
CA PHE A 166 -14.44 -20.60 14.48
C PHE A 166 -14.19 -19.12 14.14
N GLN A 167 -14.58 -18.17 15.01
CA GLN A 167 -14.36 -16.72 14.86
C GLN A 167 -12.89 -16.30 15.10
N SER A 168 -12.13 -17.09 15.86
CA SER A 168 -10.77 -16.78 16.37
C SER A 168 -9.68 -16.64 15.28
N SER A 169 -10.08 -16.63 14.03
CA SER A 169 -9.22 -16.88 12.89
C SER A 169 -9.20 -15.71 11.88
N PHE A 170 -10.01 -14.67 12.12
CA PHE A 170 -9.93 -13.38 11.40
C PHE A 170 -9.18 -12.33 12.21
N LYS A 171 -8.04 -11.89 11.70
CA LYS A 171 -7.32 -10.74 12.26
C LYS A 171 -8.06 -9.45 11.89
N ASN A 172 -8.57 -8.72 12.89
CA ASN A 172 -9.04 -7.35 12.68
C ASN A 172 -7.90 -6.52 12.08
N ARG A 173 -8.06 -6.06 10.82
CA ARG A 173 -7.04 -5.29 10.10
C ARG A 173 -6.86 -3.87 10.65
N ILE A 174 -7.74 -3.44 11.55
CA ILE A 174 -7.71 -2.14 12.20
C ILE A 174 -7.88 -2.36 13.70
N ASN A 175 -6.97 -1.82 14.49
CA ASN A 175 -6.98 -1.84 15.95
C ASN A 175 -7.27 -0.43 16.47
N TYR A 176 -8.51 -0.18 16.89
CA TYR A 176 -8.95 1.11 17.45
C TYR A 176 -8.47 1.37 18.88
N SER A 177 -7.87 0.37 19.53
CA SER A 177 -7.23 0.52 20.86
C SER A 177 -5.78 0.97 20.77
N SER A 178 -5.21 1.05 19.55
CA SER A 178 -3.88 1.59 19.30
C SER A 178 -3.93 2.99 18.70
N LYS A 179 -2.85 3.76 18.92
CA LYS A 179 -2.60 5.04 18.24
C LYS A 179 -1.43 4.86 17.28
N GLU A 180 -1.51 5.52 16.12
CA GLU A 180 -0.44 5.52 15.12
C GLU A 180 -0.20 6.94 14.62
N THR A 181 1.02 7.23 14.17
CA THR A 181 1.35 8.47 13.47
C THR A 181 1.35 8.19 11.97
N LEU A 182 0.46 8.85 11.23
CA LEU A 182 0.44 8.82 9.77
C LEU A 182 1.41 9.86 9.24
N ASP A 183 2.50 9.42 8.61
CA ASP A 183 3.34 10.29 7.81
C ASP A 183 2.73 10.49 6.42
N THR A 184 2.65 11.73 5.97
CA THR A 184 2.23 12.05 4.61
C THR A 184 3.42 12.24 3.67
N ASN A 185 3.12 12.17 2.38
CA ASN A 185 4.03 12.59 1.34
C ASN A 185 3.81 14.06 0.89
N MET A 186 3.16 14.85 1.74
CA MET A 186 2.80 16.24 1.47
C MET A 186 3.73 17.18 2.24
N TRP A 187 4.51 17.96 1.50
CA TRP A 187 5.48 18.89 2.07
C TRP A 187 4.96 20.33 1.95
N PRO A 188 4.68 21.03 3.06
CA PRO A 188 4.07 22.36 3.01
C PRO A 188 5.07 23.38 2.46
N PHE A 189 4.62 24.28 1.59
CA PHE A 189 5.40 25.48 1.29
C PHE A 189 5.40 26.39 2.51
N ARG A 190 6.58 26.65 3.08
CA ARG A 190 6.77 27.53 4.25
C ARG A 190 6.82 28.98 3.82
N SER A 191 7.50 29.23 2.71
CA SER A 191 7.52 30.52 2.04
C SER A 191 7.18 30.33 0.57
N ARG A 192 6.35 31.22 0.04
CA ARG A 192 5.84 31.17 -1.34
C ARG A 192 5.73 32.59 -1.90
N PRO A 193 5.80 32.77 -3.22
CA PRO A 193 5.65 34.09 -3.83
C PRO A 193 4.29 34.70 -3.53
N PRO A 194 4.24 35.94 -3.00
CA PRO A 194 2.97 36.60 -2.65
C PRO A 194 2.24 37.18 -3.86
N TRP A 195 2.93 37.33 -4.99
CA TRP A 195 2.41 37.95 -6.20
C TRP A 195 2.67 37.11 -7.46
N ILE A 196 1.80 37.25 -8.46
CA ILE A 196 2.10 36.95 -9.86
C ILE A 196 2.12 38.28 -10.63
N TYR A 197 3.22 38.56 -11.31
CA TYR A 197 3.35 39.68 -12.23
C TYR A 197 3.00 39.24 -13.64
N THR A 198 2.27 40.09 -14.36
CA THR A 198 1.87 39.85 -15.75
C THR A 198 2.35 40.93 -16.69
N TYR A 199 2.81 40.50 -17.86
CA TYR A 199 3.36 41.36 -18.90
C TYR A 199 2.79 40.96 -20.27
N PRO A 200 2.12 41.86 -20.98
CA PRO A 200 1.70 41.61 -22.35
C PRO A 200 2.89 41.36 -23.28
N THR A 201 2.74 40.46 -24.24
CA THR A 201 3.80 40.12 -25.18
C THR A 201 3.24 39.79 -26.56
N HIS A 202 4.04 39.96 -27.62
CA HIS A 202 3.67 39.54 -28.97
C HIS A 202 4.00 38.06 -29.25
N TYR A 203 4.78 37.42 -28.38
CA TYR A 203 5.17 36.03 -28.54
C TYR A 203 4.03 35.08 -28.13
N LYS A 204 4.05 33.86 -28.70
CA LYS A 204 3.11 32.78 -28.34
C LYS A 204 3.77 31.63 -27.62
N THR A 205 5.06 31.39 -27.86
CA THR A 205 5.79 30.27 -27.24
C THR A 205 7.09 30.72 -26.59
N LYS A 206 7.55 29.95 -25.59
CA LYS A 206 8.89 30.13 -24.99
C LYS A 206 10.00 30.00 -26.02
N LYS A 207 9.82 29.13 -27.02
CA LYS A 207 10.83 28.90 -28.06
C LYS A 207 11.10 30.18 -28.85
N ASP A 208 10.05 30.91 -29.21
CA ASP A 208 10.16 32.15 -29.96
C ASP A 208 10.94 33.21 -29.16
N ILE A 209 10.67 33.32 -27.86
CA ILE A 209 11.38 34.23 -26.95
C ILE A 209 12.87 33.89 -26.89
N PHE A 210 13.21 32.61 -26.68
CA PHE A 210 14.61 32.18 -26.58
C PHE A 210 15.38 32.19 -27.91
N THR A 211 14.75 32.57 -29.04
CA THR A 211 15.50 32.92 -30.26
C THR A 211 16.09 34.33 -30.22
N LYS A 212 15.61 35.18 -29.30
CA LYS A 212 15.99 36.60 -29.20
C LYS A 212 16.91 36.89 -28.02
N ILE A 213 16.83 36.10 -26.97
CA ILE A 213 17.57 36.30 -25.73
C ILE A 213 18.15 34.99 -25.22
N ALA A 214 19.23 35.07 -24.45
CA ALA A 214 19.81 33.90 -23.80
C ALA A 214 18.95 33.42 -22.62
N GLN A 215 19.03 32.12 -22.30
CA GLN A 215 18.18 31.53 -21.26
C GLN A 215 18.44 32.09 -19.86
N ASN A 216 19.68 32.47 -19.56
CA ASN A 216 20.08 33.09 -18.29
C ASN A 216 19.65 34.57 -18.16
N GLU A 217 19.23 35.20 -19.26
CA GLU A 217 18.71 36.57 -19.26
C GLU A 217 17.19 36.62 -19.02
N ALA A 218 16.54 35.47 -18.91
CA ALA A 218 15.11 35.37 -18.65
C ALA A 218 14.84 34.99 -17.19
N PRO A 219 13.77 35.54 -16.57
CA PRO A 219 13.27 35.02 -15.31
C PRO A 219 12.66 33.62 -15.53
N TYR A 220 12.23 32.96 -14.47
CA TYR A 220 11.26 31.88 -14.64
C TYR A 220 9.90 32.48 -15.02
N PHE A 221 9.33 32.02 -16.12
CA PHE A 221 8.05 32.51 -16.61
C PHE A 221 7.22 31.41 -17.27
N VAL A 222 5.93 31.68 -17.45
CA VAL A 222 5.02 30.93 -18.33
C VAL A 222 4.33 31.91 -19.26
N ILE A 223 3.93 31.44 -20.44
CA ILE A 223 3.25 32.26 -21.44
C ILE A 223 1.89 31.65 -21.77
N LYS A 224 0.83 32.45 -21.64
CA LYS A 224 -0.56 32.06 -21.95
C LYS A 224 -1.27 33.23 -22.58
N ASN A 225 -1.96 33.00 -23.70
CA ASN A 225 -2.77 34.03 -24.37
C ASN A 225 -1.99 35.35 -24.58
N SER A 226 -0.73 35.26 -25.02
CA SER A 226 0.12 36.43 -25.25
C SER A 226 0.35 37.29 -24.00
N VAL A 227 0.31 36.67 -22.83
CA VAL A 227 0.67 37.25 -21.53
C VAL A 227 1.73 36.38 -20.88
N ILE A 228 2.78 37.02 -20.38
CA ILE A 228 3.83 36.41 -19.58
C ILE A 228 3.42 36.52 -18.12
N TYR A 229 3.53 35.42 -17.39
CA TYR A 229 3.34 35.36 -15.96
C TYR A 229 4.68 35.02 -15.30
N THR A 230 5.01 35.67 -14.20
CA THR A 230 6.24 35.40 -13.42
C THR A 230 6.03 35.78 -11.95
N PHE A 231 6.90 35.30 -11.05
CA PHE A 231 6.87 35.63 -9.62
C PHE A 231 7.73 36.84 -9.24
N ILE A 232 8.53 37.35 -10.17
CA ILE A 232 9.47 38.45 -9.91
C ILE A 232 9.22 39.59 -10.89
N PRO A 233 9.33 40.86 -10.46
CA PRO A 233 9.38 41.98 -11.39
C PRO A 233 10.62 41.87 -12.29
N ILE A 234 10.47 42.21 -13.57
CA ILE A 234 11.51 41.96 -14.59
C ILE A 234 12.17 43.23 -15.13
N GLU A 235 11.66 44.40 -14.77
CA GLU A 235 12.06 45.69 -15.37
C GLU A 235 13.51 46.05 -15.07
N LYS A 236 13.98 45.73 -13.86
CA LYS A 236 15.33 46.06 -13.39
C LYS A 236 16.29 44.89 -13.58
N ASP A 237 15.96 43.73 -13.03
CA ASP A 237 16.89 42.61 -12.93
C ASP A 237 16.96 41.77 -14.22
N PHE A 238 15.98 41.93 -15.13
CA PHE A 238 15.89 41.21 -16.40
C PHE A 238 15.64 42.18 -17.56
N LYS A 239 16.42 43.26 -17.62
CA LYS A 239 16.26 44.35 -18.60
C LYS A 239 16.24 43.87 -20.06
N SER A 240 17.16 42.98 -20.44
CA SER A 240 17.19 42.38 -21.80
C SER A 240 15.87 41.66 -22.13
N PHE A 241 15.35 40.86 -21.20
CA PHE A 241 14.05 40.21 -21.35
C PHE A 241 12.92 41.23 -21.45
N PHE A 242 12.90 42.24 -20.58
CA PHE A 242 11.87 43.27 -20.60
C PHE A 242 11.82 44.00 -21.95
N GLU A 243 12.96 44.48 -22.45
CA GLU A 243 13.06 45.29 -23.67
C GLU A 243 12.72 44.50 -24.95
N HIS A 244 13.10 43.22 -25.03
CA HIS A 244 12.90 42.42 -26.26
C HIS A 244 11.61 41.61 -26.28
N VAL A 245 10.98 41.40 -25.11
CA VAL A 245 9.89 40.45 -24.95
C VAL A 245 8.56 41.12 -24.60
N VAL A 246 8.58 42.17 -23.77
CA VAL A 246 7.35 42.85 -23.32
C VAL A 246 6.90 43.85 -24.40
N SER A 247 5.60 43.88 -24.68
CA SER A 247 5.03 44.83 -25.63
C SER A 247 5.21 46.28 -25.15
N GLU A 248 5.73 47.13 -26.02
CA GLU A 248 6.02 48.53 -25.73
C GLU A 248 4.79 49.31 -25.23
N GLY A 249 5.00 50.21 -24.25
CA GLY A 249 3.97 51.09 -23.70
C GLY A 249 2.91 50.43 -22.79
N LYS A 250 2.95 49.11 -22.58
CA LYS A 250 1.96 48.42 -21.73
C LYS A 250 2.43 48.28 -20.28
N LYS A 251 1.57 48.66 -19.34
CA LYS A 251 1.83 48.54 -17.89
C LYS A 251 1.75 47.08 -17.43
N ARG A 252 2.58 46.72 -16.45
CA ARG A 252 2.49 45.45 -15.72
C ARG A 252 1.17 45.39 -14.94
N SER A 253 0.61 44.20 -14.78
CA SER A 253 -0.46 43.95 -13.81
C SER A 253 0.01 42.99 -12.73
N GLU A 254 -0.49 43.17 -11.51
CA GLU A 254 -0.06 42.43 -10.33
C GLU A 254 -1.26 41.68 -9.76
N HIS A 255 -1.10 40.39 -9.50
CA HIS A 255 -2.12 39.55 -8.87
C HIS A 255 -1.61 39.08 -7.51
N ARG A 256 -2.36 39.36 -6.45
CA ARG A 256 -2.08 38.86 -5.10
C ARG A 256 -2.33 37.36 -5.07
N PHE A 257 -1.73 36.70 -4.09
CA PHE A 257 -2.04 35.29 -3.85
C PHE A 257 -3.52 35.05 -3.54
N GLN A 258 -4.24 36.02 -2.97
CA GLN A 258 -5.68 35.90 -2.77
C GLN A 258 -6.43 35.76 -4.10
N ASP A 259 -6.04 36.54 -5.12
CA ASP A 259 -6.59 36.43 -6.49
C ASP A 259 -6.28 35.05 -7.09
N VAL A 260 -5.12 34.49 -6.76
CA VAL A 260 -4.76 33.10 -7.12
C VAL A 260 -5.72 32.13 -6.47
N LEU A 261 -6.06 32.30 -5.19
CA LEU A 261 -7.02 31.42 -4.52
C LEU A 261 -8.43 31.52 -5.13
N GLU A 262 -8.86 32.68 -5.59
CA GLU A 262 -10.21 32.87 -6.12
C GLU A 262 -10.37 32.42 -7.58
N SER A 263 -9.28 32.40 -8.35
CA SER A 263 -9.30 32.07 -9.78
C SER A 263 -8.62 30.73 -10.09
N VAL A 264 -9.41 29.75 -10.55
CA VAL A 264 -8.89 28.44 -11.01
C VAL A 264 -7.83 28.60 -12.10
N VAL A 265 -7.99 29.60 -12.98
CA VAL A 265 -7.03 29.91 -14.05
C VAL A 265 -5.70 30.38 -13.45
N LEU A 266 -5.73 31.33 -12.52
CA LEU A 266 -4.52 31.81 -11.85
C LEU A 266 -3.87 30.72 -10.99
N ARG A 267 -4.64 29.85 -10.32
CA ARG A 267 -4.09 28.66 -9.61
C ARG A 267 -3.27 27.80 -10.54
N ASN A 268 -3.80 27.48 -11.72
CA ASN A 268 -3.10 26.64 -12.71
C ASN A 268 -1.80 27.30 -13.19
N TYR A 269 -1.82 28.61 -13.45
CA TYR A 269 -0.62 29.34 -13.85
C TYR A 269 0.41 29.45 -12.72
N TYR A 270 -0.03 29.62 -11.48
CA TYR A 270 0.82 29.60 -10.29
C TYR A 270 1.52 28.24 -10.13
N VAL A 271 0.78 27.13 -10.30
CA VAL A 271 1.35 25.77 -10.27
C VAL A 271 2.34 25.55 -11.41
N GLU A 272 2.01 25.99 -12.63
CA GLU A 272 2.92 25.88 -13.78
C GLU A 272 4.21 26.67 -13.54
N LEU A 273 4.12 27.87 -12.97
CA LEU A 273 5.28 28.66 -12.57
C LEU A 273 6.11 27.97 -11.50
N LEU A 274 5.50 27.48 -10.42
CA LEU A 274 6.22 26.72 -9.40
C LEU A 274 6.95 25.51 -9.98
N ASN A 275 6.35 24.83 -10.95
CA ASN A 275 6.98 23.71 -11.63
C ASN A 275 8.25 24.12 -12.41
N GLU A 276 8.37 25.36 -12.91
CA GLU A 276 9.61 25.84 -13.52
C GLU A 276 10.74 25.96 -12.48
N TYR A 277 10.44 26.57 -11.32
CA TYR A 277 11.38 26.68 -10.20
C TYR A 277 11.78 25.30 -9.65
N ILE A 278 10.81 24.41 -9.45
CA ILE A 278 11.04 23.04 -8.98
C ILE A 278 11.90 22.27 -10.00
N ARG A 279 11.65 22.44 -11.31
CA ARG A 279 12.42 21.74 -12.34
C ARG A 279 13.89 22.14 -12.31
N ASP A 280 14.19 23.43 -12.20
CA ASP A 280 15.57 23.90 -12.05
C ASP A 280 16.20 23.41 -10.75
N PHE A 281 15.47 23.49 -9.64
CA PHE A 281 15.92 22.97 -8.35
C PHE A 281 16.26 21.47 -8.44
N MET A 282 15.37 20.64 -8.99
CA MET A 282 15.60 19.21 -9.16
C MET A 282 16.82 18.92 -10.04
N ARG A 283 17.02 19.69 -11.12
CA ARG A 283 18.21 19.61 -11.97
C ARG A 283 19.49 19.91 -11.18
N LYS A 284 19.50 20.97 -10.37
CA LYS A 284 20.61 21.30 -9.45
C LYS A 284 20.87 20.22 -8.39
N ARG A 285 19.88 19.35 -8.13
CA ARG A 285 20.00 18.16 -7.27
C ARG A 285 20.34 16.88 -8.04
N GLY A 286 20.76 16.99 -9.30
CA GLY A 286 21.17 15.86 -10.13
C GLY A 286 20.02 15.01 -10.68
N LEU A 287 18.79 15.53 -10.64
CA LEU A 287 17.61 14.83 -11.15
C LEU A 287 17.18 15.39 -12.51
N PHE A 288 16.93 14.48 -13.44
CA PHE A 288 16.52 14.80 -14.80
C PHE A 288 15.01 14.61 -14.96
N TYR A 289 14.36 15.46 -15.74
CA TYR A 289 12.92 15.38 -15.97
C TYR A 289 12.60 14.55 -17.20
N GLN A 290 11.84 13.47 -17.03
CA GLN A 290 11.28 12.70 -18.13
C GLN A 290 9.85 13.19 -18.41
N LYS A 291 9.62 13.71 -19.63
CA LYS A 291 8.39 14.42 -20.01
C LYS A 291 7.16 13.51 -20.16
N GLU A 292 7.31 12.34 -20.77
CA GLU A 292 6.23 11.39 -21.06
C GLU A 292 5.55 10.89 -19.78
N TYR A 293 6.36 10.51 -18.79
CA TYR A 293 5.93 9.99 -17.49
C TYR A 293 5.90 11.05 -16.39
N ARG A 294 6.24 12.30 -16.72
CA ARG A 294 6.21 13.48 -15.84
C ARG A 294 6.90 13.25 -14.48
N LYS A 295 8.08 12.64 -14.51
CA LYS A 295 8.84 12.28 -13.29
C LYS A 295 10.29 12.73 -13.38
N TYR A 296 10.86 13.08 -12.23
CA TYR A 296 12.27 13.36 -12.06
C TYR A 296 12.99 12.06 -11.71
N TYR A 297 14.17 11.81 -12.25
CA TYR A 297 14.92 10.58 -12.00
C TYR A 297 16.42 10.84 -11.92
N PHE A 298 17.13 9.97 -11.21
CA PHE A 298 18.58 10.01 -11.18
C PHE A 298 19.16 9.53 -12.51
N PHE A 299 19.98 10.36 -13.14
CA PHE A 299 20.66 10.02 -14.39
C PHE A 299 21.98 9.30 -14.10
N LEU A 300 22.32 8.33 -14.95
CA LEU A 300 23.57 7.58 -14.89
C LEU A 300 24.43 8.01 -16.08
N LYS A 301 25.68 8.42 -15.81
CA LYS A 301 26.63 8.79 -16.87
C LYS A 301 27.12 7.56 -17.63
N ASP A 302 27.68 7.78 -18.81
CA ASP A 302 27.96 6.69 -19.73
C ASP A 302 29.09 5.74 -19.27
N ASP A 303 29.98 6.25 -18.43
CA ASP A 303 31.09 5.57 -17.77
C ASP A 303 30.69 4.79 -16.51
N GLN A 304 29.42 4.86 -16.10
CA GLN A 304 28.95 4.27 -14.84
C GLN A 304 27.99 3.10 -15.07
N THR A 305 28.09 2.09 -14.20
CA THR A 305 27.18 0.93 -14.12
C THR A 305 26.15 1.05 -13.00
N GLU A 306 26.46 1.86 -12.00
CA GLU A 306 25.63 2.15 -10.83
C GLU A 306 25.84 3.62 -10.40
N TYR A 307 24.80 4.23 -9.85
CA TYR A 307 24.91 5.54 -9.19
C TYR A 307 24.44 5.44 -7.74
N LYS A 308 25.29 5.89 -6.82
CA LYS A 308 25.02 5.92 -5.38
C LYS A 308 24.96 7.36 -4.87
N VAL A 309 24.09 7.59 -3.90
CA VAL A 309 23.90 8.89 -3.26
C VAL A 309 24.02 8.73 -1.74
N PRO A 310 24.74 9.62 -1.03
CA PRO A 310 24.80 9.60 0.42
C PRO A 310 23.42 9.86 1.02
N TYR A 311 23.05 9.09 2.04
CA TYR A 311 21.83 9.30 2.79
C TYR A 311 22.00 8.91 4.27
N ARG A 312 21.22 9.56 5.13
CA ARG A 312 21.12 9.22 6.55
C ARG A 312 19.92 8.30 6.78
N THR A 313 20.11 7.18 7.47
CA THR A 313 19.05 6.19 7.69
C THR A 313 18.03 6.70 8.70
N ARG A 314 16.72 6.52 8.44
CA ARG A 314 15.65 6.98 9.33
C ARG A 314 15.72 6.40 10.76
N LYS A 315 16.04 5.11 10.90
CA LYS A 315 15.93 4.38 12.18
C LYS A 315 17.19 4.43 13.05
N ILE A 316 18.36 4.27 12.43
CA ILE A 316 19.66 4.19 13.13
C ILE A 316 20.40 5.53 13.07
N ASP A 317 19.89 6.46 12.26
CA ASP A 317 20.46 7.79 12.12
C ASP A 317 21.93 7.81 11.64
N LYS A 318 22.32 6.76 10.91
CA LYS A 318 23.67 6.54 10.38
C LYS A 318 23.77 7.01 8.93
N GLU A 319 24.87 7.65 8.57
CA GLU A 319 25.20 7.95 7.18
C GLU A 319 25.66 6.70 6.43
N THR A 320 25.13 6.53 5.22
CA THR A 320 25.46 5.42 4.33
C THR A 320 25.17 5.83 2.88
N GLU A 321 25.39 4.93 1.93
CA GLU A 321 25.12 5.17 0.52
C GLU A 321 23.92 4.35 0.05
N LYS A 322 23.09 4.95 -0.81
CA LYS A 322 22.00 4.25 -1.49
C LYS A 322 22.23 4.20 -2.98
N SER A 323 22.17 3.00 -3.55
CA SER A 323 22.12 2.81 -4.99
C SER A 323 20.78 3.28 -5.55
N VAL A 324 20.83 4.38 -6.30
CA VAL A 324 19.67 5.03 -6.91
C VAL A 324 19.54 4.73 -8.40
N VAL A 325 20.60 4.26 -9.05
CA VAL A 325 20.51 3.69 -10.40
C VAL A 325 21.27 2.37 -10.45
N THR A 326 20.65 1.30 -10.94
CA THR A 326 21.25 -0.03 -11.04
C THR A 326 20.97 -0.69 -12.39
N TYR A 327 21.97 -1.33 -12.98
CA TYR A 327 21.80 -2.17 -14.18
C TYR A 327 21.30 -3.57 -13.81
N HIS A 328 20.41 -4.12 -14.63
CA HIS A 328 19.83 -5.46 -14.45
C HIS A 328 19.81 -6.21 -15.77
N GLN A 329 20.13 -7.50 -15.71
CA GLN A 329 20.03 -8.43 -16.83
C GLN A 329 19.35 -9.73 -16.39
N TYR A 330 18.22 -10.06 -17.01
CA TYR A 330 17.41 -11.25 -16.73
C TYR A 330 17.12 -11.98 -18.04
N GLY A 331 17.88 -13.04 -18.33
CA GLY A 331 17.78 -13.74 -19.61
C GLY A 331 18.07 -12.79 -20.78
N LYS A 332 17.05 -12.56 -21.62
CA LYS A 332 17.14 -11.65 -22.78
C LYS A 332 16.80 -10.18 -22.46
N ASP A 333 16.33 -9.89 -21.26
CA ASP A 333 15.99 -8.53 -20.84
C ASP A 333 17.19 -7.87 -20.16
N ALA A 334 17.61 -6.71 -20.66
CA ALA A 334 18.61 -5.84 -20.04
C ALA A 334 18.05 -4.42 -19.89
N PHE A 335 18.19 -3.83 -18.70
CA PHE A 335 17.68 -2.49 -18.43
C PHE A 335 18.36 -1.82 -17.23
N PHE A 336 18.29 -0.50 -17.18
CA PHE A 336 18.63 0.30 -16.01
C PHE A 336 17.36 0.62 -15.22
N ARG A 337 17.43 0.46 -13.91
CA ARG A 337 16.39 0.89 -12.97
C ARG A 337 16.87 2.16 -12.28
N HIS A 338 16.11 3.23 -12.43
CA HIS A 338 16.36 4.52 -11.81
C HIS A 338 15.31 4.77 -10.72
N TRP A 339 15.77 5.23 -9.56
CA TRP A 339 14.90 5.87 -8.58
C TRP A 339 14.39 7.17 -9.18
N ALA A 340 13.08 7.37 -9.05
CA ALA A 340 12.38 8.52 -9.58
C ALA A 340 11.41 9.09 -8.56
N ILE A 341 11.03 10.33 -8.77
CA ILE A 341 10.09 11.07 -7.95
C ILE A 341 9.15 11.85 -8.86
N GLU A 342 7.86 11.72 -8.59
CA GLU A 342 6.84 12.61 -9.10
C GLU A 342 6.60 13.69 -8.04
N ALA A 343 6.91 14.94 -8.39
CA ALA A 343 6.79 16.09 -7.49
C ALA A 343 5.76 17.06 -8.07
N LYS A 344 4.64 17.28 -7.36
CA LYS A 344 3.52 18.09 -7.84
C LYS A 344 3.07 19.09 -6.79
N PRO A 345 3.08 20.40 -7.09
CA PRO A 345 2.37 21.38 -6.29
C PRO A 345 0.87 21.06 -6.33
N LEU A 346 0.24 21.00 -5.16
CA LEU A 346 -1.18 20.74 -4.97
C LEU A 346 -1.76 21.75 -4.00
N PHE A 347 -2.86 22.40 -4.40
CA PHE A 347 -3.67 23.19 -3.50
C PHE A 347 -4.64 22.30 -2.72
N ILE A 348 -4.70 22.50 -1.41
CA ILE A 348 -5.76 21.98 -0.56
C ILE A 348 -6.26 23.19 0.23
N GLU A 349 -7.51 23.54 -0.03
CA GLU A 349 -8.12 24.78 0.47
C GLU A 349 -7.30 26.02 0.06
N ASP A 350 -6.76 26.75 1.03
CA ASP A 350 -5.96 27.96 0.91
C ASP A 350 -4.44 27.70 1.00
N LYS A 351 -4.05 26.44 1.19
CA LYS A 351 -2.65 26.02 1.36
C LYS A 351 -2.13 25.28 0.14
N ILE A 352 -0.82 25.35 -0.06
CA ILE A 352 -0.13 24.66 -1.13
C ILE A 352 0.94 23.72 -0.56
N PHE A 353 0.98 22.52 -1.13
CA PHE A 353 1.87 21.44 -0.75
C PHE A 353 2.63 20.95 -1.96
N LEU A 354 3.89 20.55 -1.79
CA LEU A 354 4.58 19.70 -2.74
C LEU A 354 4.28 18.25 -2.39
N VAL A 355 3.49 17.58 -3.22
CA VAL A 355 3.23 16.15 -3.10
C VAL A 355 4.37 15.39 -3.76
N VAL A 356 5.04 14.55 -2.98
CA VAL A 356 6.23 13.79 -3.38
C VAL A 356 5.89 12.31 -3.46
N SER A 357 5.92 11.72 -4.64
CA SER A 357 5.65 10.29 -4.80
C SER A 357 6.87 9.58 -5.36
N HIS A 358 7.43 8.62 -4.61
CA HIS A 358 8.48 7.76 -5.14
C HIS A 358 7.93 6.94 -6.31
N LYS A 359 8.73 6.83 -7.37
CA LYS A 359 8.45 6.08 -8.60
C LYS A 359 9.74 5.41 -9.05
N TYR A 360 9.61 4.57 -10.07
CA TYR A 360 10.74 4.05 -10.83
C TYR A 360 10.67 4.53 -12.28
N LEU A 361 11.84 4.72 -12.89
CA LEU A 361 11.99 4.79 -14.33
C LEU A 361 12.86 3.60 -14.76
N PHE A 362 12.44 2.88 -15.80
CA PHE A 362 13.23 1.81 -16.39
C PHE A 362 13.61 2.21 -17.81
N THR A 363 14.88 2.10 -18.15
CA THR A 363 15.41 2.50 -19.46
C THR A 363 16.27 1.40 -20.06
N SER A 364 16.37 1.33 -21.39
CA SER A 364 17.28 0.38 -22.07
C SER A 364 18.72 0.87 -22.12
N ASP A 365 18.91 2.18 -22.20
CA ASP A 365 20.16 2.87 -22.52
C ASP A 365 20.44 4.05 -21.58
N ARG A 366 19.91 4.00 -20.34
CA ARG A 366 19.97 5.06 -19.31
C ARG A 366 19.06 6.27 -19.57
N LYS A 367 18.43 6.40 -20.75
CA LYS A 367 17.62 7.57 -21.15
C LYS A 367 16.24 7.18 -21.68
N THR A 368 16.21 6.29 -22.66
CA THR A 368 15.04 5.82 -23.39
C THR A 368 14.23 4.88 -22.51
N PRO A 369 12.99 5.25 -22.13
CA PRO A 369 12.15 4.38 -21.33
C PRO A 369 11.86 3.04 -22.02
N LEU A 370 11.71 1.99 -21.22
CA LEU A 370 11.19 0.72 -21.73
C LEU A 370 9.73 0.86 -22.18
N LYS A 371 9.25 -0.13 -22.94
CA LYS A 371 7.83 -0.21 -23.30
C LYS A 371 6.92 -0.29 -22.06
N PRO A 372 5.71 0.29 -22.09
CA PRO A 372 4.81 0.36 -20.94
C PRO A 372 4.53 -0.99 -20.26
N GLU A 373 4.43 -2.08 -21.01
CA GLU A 373 4.13 -3.42 -20.47
C GLU A 373 5.25 -3.89 -19.54
N LYS A 374 6.52 -3.68 -19.94
CA LYS A 374 7.69 -4.01 -19.13
C LYS A 374 7.78 -3.13 -17.89
N ILE A 375 7.53 -1.82 -18.05
CA ILE A 375 7.52 -0.87 -16.93
C ILE A 375 6.50 -1.29 -15.88
N THR A 376 5.27 -1.61 -16.30
CA THR A 376 4.19 -2.05 -15.40
C THR A 376 4.56 -3.33 -14.68
N LYS A 377 5.08 -4.34 -15.41
CA LYS A 377 5.54 -5.60 -14.82
C LYS A 377 6.57 -5.38 -13.71
N TYR A 378 7.63 -4.62 -13.98
CA TYR A 378 8.69 -4.37 -13.00
C TYR A 378 8.24 -3.48 -11.84
N THR A 379 7.41 -2.48 -12.11
CA THR A 379 6.85 -1.61 -11.06
C THR A 379 5.97 -2.41 -10.10
N ASN A 380 5.08 -3.25 -10.62
CA ASN A 380 4.21 -4.11 -9.79
C ASN A 380 5.03 -5.07 -8.94
N TYR A 381 6.08 -5.67 -9.51
CA TYR A 381 6.98 -6.56 -8.76
C TYR A 381 7.65 -5.85 -7.57
N LEU A 382 8.09 -4.59 -7.74
CA LEU A 382 8.72 -3.81 -6.67
C LEU A 382 7.70 -3.32 -5.64
N ASN A 383 6.56 -2.79 -6.10
CA ASN A 383 5.51 -2.27 -5.22
C ASN A 383 4.91 -3.37 -4.34
N ALA A 384 4.70 -4.59 -4.88
CA ALA A 384 4.22 -5.74 -4.11
C ALA A 384 5.13 -6.15 -2.94
N ARG A 385 6.39 -5.69 -2.92
CA ARG A 385 7.37 -5.94 -1.86
C ARG A 385 7.67 -4.71 -1.00
N THR A 386 7.07 -3.57 -1.32
CA THR A 386 7.31 -2.31 -0.61
C THR A 386 6.17 -2.09 0.38
N PHE A 387 6.40 -2.51 1.62
CA PHE A 387 5.48 -2.29 2.74
C PHE A 387 5.60 -0.86 3.29
N ASN A 388 4.69 -0.46 4.20
CA ASN A 388 4.63 0.89 4.78
C ASN A 388 5.99 1.40 5.27
N ASN A 389 6.75 0.59 6.02
CA ASN A 389 8.10 0.97 6.47
C ASN A 389 9.05 1.30 5.31
N GLY A 390 8.97 0.56 4.19
CA GLY A 390 9.74 0.84 2.99
C GLY A 390 9.33 2.15 2.33
N VAL A 391 8.03 2.45 2.28
CA VAL A 391 7.52 3.75 1.79
C VAL A 391 8.02 4.91 2.65
N LEU A 392 7.97 4.77 3.98
CA LEU A 392 8.48 5.78 4.91
C LEU A 392 9.99 6.02 4.73
N ASP A 393 10.76 4.95 4.56
CA ASP A 393 12.20 5.06 4.32
C ASP A 393 12.50 5.75 2.97
N LEU A 394 11.66 5.55 1.95
CA LEU A 394 11.76 6.26 0.67
C LEU A 394 11.41 7.75 0.80
N LEU A 395 10.36 8.10 1.55
CA LEU A 395 10.01 9.50 1.82
C LEU A 395 11.13 10.21 2.59
N HIS A 396 11.71 9.54 3.59
CA HIS A 396 12.85 10.05 4.35
C HIS A 396 14.08 10.25 3.46
N PHE A 397 14.39 9.30 2.58
CA PHE A 397 15.46 9.44 1.61
C PHE A 397 15.28 10.69 0.74
N TRP A 398 14.09 10.89 0.16
CA TRP A 398 13.85 12.05 -0.70
C TRP A 398 13.95 13.36 0.06
N TRP A 399 13.44 13.40 1.28
CA TRP A 399 13.58 14.57 2.14
C TRP A 399 15.06 14.90 2.36
N TYR A 400 15.85 13.94 2.83
CA TYR A 400 17.28 14.13 3.11
C TYR A 400 18.06 14.56 1.85
N HIS A 401 17.83 13.90 0.71
CA HIS A 401 18.49 14.22 -0.55
C HIS A 401 18.20 15.65 -1.02
N LEU A 402 16.92 16.03 -0.99
CA LEU A 402 16.49 17.35 -1.48
C LEU A 402 16.84 18.47 -0.49
N SER A 403 16.80 18.22 0.82
CA SER A 403 17.17 19.21 1.84
C SER A 403 18.67 19.27 2.12
N LYS A 404 19.48 18.29 1.65
CA LYS A 404 20.89 18.12 2.07
C LYS A 404 21.02 18.07 3.61
N GLY A 405 20.08 17.42 4.28
CA GLY A 405 20.04 17.35 5.74
C GLY A 405 19.53 18.62 6.45
N SER A 406 19.14 19.66 5.71
CA SER A 406 18.50 20.86 6.29
C SER A 406 17.07 20.57 6.79
N HIS A 407 16.58 21.46 7.65
CA HIS A 407 15.21 21.49 8.16
C HIS A 407 14.18 21.98 7.14
N GLU A 408 14.66 22.61 6.06
CA GLU A 408 13.84 23.06 4.95
C GLU A 408 14.55 22.85 3.61
N VAL A 409 13.75 22.78 2.55
CA VAL A 409 14.22 22.74 1.17
C VAL A 409 14.05 24.14 0.57
N ILE A 410 15.17 24.79 0.28
CA ILE A 410 15.19 26.07 -0.44
C ILE A 410 15.15 25.75 -1.94
N VAL A 411 13.97 25.92 -2.55
CA VAL A 411 13.75 25.72 -3.99
C VAL A 411 14.31 26.90 -4.78
N PHE A 412 14.11 28.10 -4.26
CA PHE A 412 14.59 29.35 -4.84
C PHE A 412 14.94 30.33 -3.73
N ASP A 413 16.14 30.90 -3.81
CA ASP A 413 16.57 31.97 -2.92
C ASP A 413 16.33 33.32 -3.61
N GLY A 414 15.35 34.06 -3.12
CA GLY A 414 14.95 35.36 -3.68
C GLY A 414 15.71 36.54 -3.08
N THR A 415 16.55 36.32 -2.06
CA THR A 415 17.19 37.41 -1.30
C THR A 415 18.05 38.32 -2.16
N THR A 416 18.78 37.76 -3.13
CA THR A 416 19.63 38.50 -4.07
C THR A 416 18.83 39.44 -5.00
N LEU A 417 17.55 39.15 -5.21
CA LEU A 417 16.63 39.96 -6.03
C LEU A 417 15.67 40.80 -5.17
N ASN A 418 15.87 40.83 -3.85
CA ASN A 418 14.93 41.41 -2.89
C ASN A 418 13.50 40.85 -3.06
N GLN A 419 13.40 39.54 -3.31
CA GLN A 419 12.15 38.80 -3.51
C GLN A 419 11.96 37.73 -2.43
N THR A 420 10.72 37.27 -2.27
CA THR A 420 10.39 36.17 -1.37
C THR A 420 11.00 34.85 -1.86
N SER A 421 11.80 34.19 -1.02
CA SER A 421 12.31 32.84 -1.28
C SER A 421 11.18 31.81 -1.32
N ILE A 422 11.37 30.73 -2.09
CA ILE A 422 10.45 29.59 -2.15
C ILE A 422 11.05 28.48 -1.30
N THR A 423 10.43 28.20 -0.15
CA THR A 423 10.92 27.19 0.79
C THR A 423 9.84 26.16 1.11
N ILE A 424 10.27 24.92 1.29
CA ILE A 424 9.40 23.78 1.57
C ILE A 424 9.81 23.15 2.90
N GLY A 425 8.84 22.93 3.78
CA GLY A 425 9.02 22.29 5.08
C GLY A 425 8.88 20.78 5.01
N LYS A 426 9.26 20.11 6.10
CA LYS A 426 9.12 18.65 6.24
C LYS A 426 7.67 18.19 6.12
N SER A 427 7.48 16.93 5.72
CA SER A 427 6.17 16.29 5.63
C SER A 427 5.31 16.48 6.87
N ILE A 428 4.01 16.65 6.66
CA ILE A 428 3.02 16.70 7.73
C ILE A 428 2.77 15.28 8.24
N ASN A 429 2.60 15.16 9.55
CA ASN A 429 2.15 13.95 10.20
C ASN A 429 0.85 14.19 10.98
N PHE A 430 0.07 13.12 11.15
CA PHE A 430 -1.18 13.14 11.91
C PHE A 430 -1.18 12.02 12.93
N GLU A 431 -1.63 12.29 14.15
CA GLU A 431 -1.94 11.22 15.10
C GLU A 431 -3.36 10.70 14.85
N VAL A 432 -3.50 9.38 14.68
CA VAL A 432 -4.79 8.72 14.52
C VAL A 432 -5.05 7.76 15.67
N LYS A 433 -6.33 7.61 16.03
CA LYS A 433 -6.82 6.73 17.10
C LYS A 433 -7.13 5.31 16.60
N PHE A 434 -6.34 4.83 15.66
CA PHE A 434 -6.35 3.45 15.20
C PHE A 434 -4.94 3.07 14.75
N GLY A 435 -4.66 1.79 14.65
CA GLY A 435 -3.43 1.26 14.06
C GLY A 435 -3.69 0.03 13.22
N ILE A 436 -2.77 -0.30 12.33
CA ILE A 436 -2.84 -1.53 11.52
C ILE A 436 -1.98 -2.59 12.21
N PRO A 437 -2.55 -3.63 12.84
CA PRO A 437 -1.76 -4.69 13.45
C PRO A 437 -0.94 -5.39 12.37
N LEU A 438 0.37 -5.37 12.51
CA LEU A 438 1.26 -6.04 11.56
C LEU A 438 1.12 -7.55 11.72
N ASP A 439 0.93 -8.25 10.60
CA ASP A 439 0.77 -9.71 10.54
C ASP A 439 1.94 -10.53 11.10
N GLY A 440 3.02 -9.87 11.53
CA GLY A 440 4.27 -10.47 11.95
C GLY A 440 4.97 -9.73 13.09
N GLU A 441 4.25 -9.18 14.08
CA GLU A 441 4.87 -9.02 15.41
C GLU A 441 5.12 -10.42 16.00
N LYS A 442 6.16 -11.09 15.48
CA LYS A 442 7.01 -11.87 16.37
C LYS A 442 7.39 -10.91 17.48
N LEU A 443 6.85 -11.16 18.66
CA LEU A 443 7.43 -10.94 19.98
C LEU A 443 8.92 -10.56 19.90
N PHE A 444 9.23 -9.31 19.56
CA PHE A 444 10.48 -8.68 19.97
C PHE A 444 10.27 -8.27 21.42
N LYS A 445 10.02 -9.27 22.29
CA LYS A 445 10.44 -9.18 23.69
C LYS A 445 11.96 -9.06 23.62
N ARG A 446 12.46 -7.83 23.56
CA ARG A 446 13.83 -7.51 23.90
C ARG A 446 14.08 -8.23 25.24
N LYS A 447 14.94 -9.25 25.23
CA LYS A 447 15.58 -9.71 26.47
C LYS A 447 16.32 -8.49 27.02
N LYS A 448 15.67 -7.80 27.95
CA LYS A 448 16.34 -6.88 28.88
C LYS A 448 17.22 -7.78 29.74
N ASN A 449 18.43 -8.07 29.27
CA ASN A 449 19.51 -8.39 30.19
C ASN A 449 19.85 -7.09 30.89
N ILE A 450 19.13 -6.81 31.97
CA ILE A 450 19.55 -5.85 32.98
C ILE A 450 20.71 -6.54 33.70
N SER A 451 21.94 -6.26 33.28
CA SER A 451 23.06 -6.34 34.20
C SER A 451 22.93 -5.15 35.13
N SER A 452 22.42 -5.42 36.33
CA SER A 452 22.52 -4.50 37.46
C SER A 452 23.99 -4.23 37.76
N ALA A 453 24.44 -3.00 37.53
CA ALA A 453 25.63 -2.44 38.16
C ALA A 453 25.19 -1.22 39.00
N PRO A 454 25.81 -1.00 40.16
CA PRO A 454 25.16 -0.37 41.30
C PRO A 454 25.09 1.15 41.18
N SER A 455 24.03 1.68 41.76
CA SER A 455 23.77 3.09 42.02
C SER A 455 24.89 3.72 42.84
N SER A 456 25.62 4.66 42.25
CA SER A 456 26.37 5.67 43.00
C SER A 456 25.55 6.95 43.07
N SER A 457 24.96 7.18 44.23
CA SER A 457 24.44 8.46 44.69
C SER A 457 25.58 9.47 44.82
N ILE A 458 25.53 10.60 44.11
CA ILE A 458 26.12 11.86 44.59
C ILE A 458 25.16 13.00 44.24
N GLN A 459 24.99 13.85 45.26
CA GLN A 459 24.04 14.94 45.41
C GLN A 459 24.38 16.17 44.54
N SER A 460 23.30 16.93 44.32
CA SER A 460 23.13 18.37 44.10
C SER A 460 24.31 19.36 44.14
N SER A 461 24.03 20.50 43.48
CA SER A 461 24.61 21.85 43.62
C SER A 461 25.72 22.12 42.58
N LEU A 462 25.85 23.26 41.92
CA LEU A 462 25.36 24.63 42.09
C LEU A 462 25.31 25.31 40.71
N PHE A 463 24.67 26.48 40.67
CA PHE A 463 24.88 27.58 39.72
C PHE A 463 26.24 27.58 39.00
N ASP A 464 26.20 27.57 37.67
CA ASP A 464 26.69 28.63 36.76
C ASP A 464 26.14 28.42 35.34
#